data_AF-A0A3D1T8P0-F1
#
_entry.id   AF-A0A3D1T8P0-F1
#
_cell.length_a   1.000
_cell.length_b   1.000
_cell.length_c   1.000
_cell.angle_alpha   90.00
_cell.angle_beta   90.00
_cell.angle_gamma   90.00
#
_symmetry.space_group_name_H-M   'P 1'
#
loop_
_entity.id
_entity.type
_entity.pdbx_description
1 polymer ?
#
loop_
_entity_poly.entity_id
_entity_poly.type
_entity_poly.pdbx_seq_one_letter_code
_entity_poly.pdbx_strand_id
1 'polypeptide(L)'
;PPSVDAGIERAVVLGGKTYLRGHIRTLATGDAQPVAIEWSKLAGPGDVTFSSPDATATTATFSETGDYVLRLTARMGALEGSDTVLVHATAPPPAAHLEPVET
;
A
#
# COMPACT_ATOMS: atom_id res chain seq x y z
N PRO A 1 8.20 -7.43 19.88
CA PRO A 1 7.55 -7.62 18.56
C PRO A 1 8.22 -6.71 17.53
N PRO A 2 8.20 -7.03 16.23
CA PRO A 2 8.68 -6.10 15.20
C PRO A 2 7.83 -4.82 15.22
N SER A 3 8.48 -3.67 15.18
CA SER A 3 7.83 -2.38 14.93
C SER A 3 7.72 -2.20 13.41
N VAL A 4 6.52 -1.91 12.94
CA VAL A 4 6.19 -1.79 11.53
C VAL A 4 5.64 -0.40 11.28
N ASP A 5 6.06 0.19 10.17
CA ASP A 5 5.56 1.44 9.61
C ASP A 5 5.25 1.16 8.14
N ALA A 6 3.98 1.29 7.74
CA ALA A 6 3.51 1.04 6.38
C ALA A 6 3.82 2.21 5.42
N GLY A 7 4.28 3.34 5.96
CA GLY A 7 4.60 4.56 5.24
C GLY A 7 3.44 5.52 5.12
N ILE A 8 3.67 6.61 4.37
CA ILE A 8 2.71 7.69 4.21
C ILE A 8 1.55 7.31 3.28
N GLU A 9 0.41 7.97 3.51
CA GLU A 9 -0.78 7.91 2.67
C GLU A 9 -0.49 8.27 1.21
N ARG A 10 -1.23 7.66 0.29
CA ARG A 10 -1.01 7.83 -1.16
C ARG A 10 -2.28 8.19 -1.90
N ALA A 11 -2.11 8.85 -3.03
CA ALA A 11 -3.14 8.99 -4.04
C ALA A 11 -2.65 8.36 -5.35
N VAL A 12 -3.56 7.75 -6.10
CA VAL A 12 -3.25 7.10 -7.39
C VAL A 12 -4.41 7.26 -8.34
N VAL A 13 -4.09 7.52 -9.61
CA VAL A 13 -5.07 7.54 -10.69
C VAL A 13 -5.25 6.12 -11.22
N LEU A 14 -6.49 5.66 -11.44
CA LEU A 14 -6.78 4.36 -12.03
C LEU A 14 -6.06 4.17 -13.37
N GLY A 15 -5.55 2.95 -13.59
CA GLY A 15 -4.64 2.61 -14.69
C GLY A 15 -3.17 2.91 -14.40
N GLY A 16 -2.87 3.67 -13.34
CA GLY A 16 -1.53 3.84 -12.78
C GLY A 16 -1.17 2.79 -11.73
N LYS A 17 0.00 2.98 -11.11
CA LYS A 17 0.45 2.22 -9.94
C LYS A 17 1.00 3.17 -8.88
N THR A 18 0.84 2.82 -7.61
CA THR A 18 1.49 3.52 -6.50
C THR A 18 2.65 2.69 -5.97
N TYR A 19 3.65 3.35 -5.38
CA TYR A 19 4.81 2.72 -4.78
C TYR A 19 4.64 2.68 -3.26
N LEU A 20 4.65 1.51 -2.66
CA LEU A 20 4.56 1.35 -1.21
C LEU A 20 5.94 1.03 -0.67
N ARG A 21 6.30 1.63 0.46
CA ARG A 21 7.57 1.38 1.13
C ARG A 21 7.36 1.40 2.64
N GLY A 22 7.42 0.22 3.23
CA GLY A 22 7.38 0.06 4.67
C GLY A 22 8.76 0.01 5.30
N HIS A 23 8.80 0.30 6.59
CA HIS A 23 9.98 0.20 7.44
C HIS A 23 9.70 -0.77 8.59
N ILE A 24 10.63 -1.70 8.82
CA ILE A 24 10.50 -2.70 9.89
C ILE A 24 11.73 -2.56 10.79
N ARG A 25 11.51 -2.41 12.09
CA ARG A 25 12.56 -2.39 13.11
C ARG A 25 12.33 -3.51 14.11
N THR A 26 13.41 -4.16 14.53
CA THR A 26 13.35 -5.29 15.46
C THR A 26 14.45 -5.11 16.51
N LEU A 27 14.20 -5.56 17.74
CA LEU A 27 15.17 -5.49 18.83
C LEU A 27 16.13 -6.70 18.84
N ALA A 28 16.05 -7.58 17.83
CA ALA A 28 16.83 -8.80 17.79
C ALA A 28 18.33 -8.48 17.71
N THR A 29 19.09 -8.93 18.71
CA THR A 29 20.56 -8.82 18.78
C THR A 29 21.11 -10.25 18.80
N GLY A 30 21.68 -10.73 17.69
CA GLY A 30 22.09 -12.14 17.51
C GLY A 30 21.73 -12.67 16.12
N ASP A 31 21.79 -13.99 15.90
CA ASP A 31 21.38 -14.64 14.64
C ASP A 31 20.03 -14.08 14.19
N ALA A 32 20.06 -13.28 13.12
CA ALA A 32 18.92 -12.52 12.67
C ALA A 32 17.84 -13.50 12.19
N GLN A 33 16.85 -13.75 13.05
CA GLN A 33 15.70 -14.57 12.68
C GLN A 33 15.00 -13.90 11.48
N PRO A 34 14.71 -14.64 10.40
CA PRO A 34 14.13 -14.04 9.20
C PRO A 34 12.78 -13.40 9.53
N VAL A 35 12.55 -12.22 8.95
CA VAL A 35 11.28 -11.52 9.06
C VAL A 35 10.46 -11.80 7.81
N ALA A 36 9.33 -12.48 7.97
CA ALA A 36 8.35 -12.65 6.91
C ALA A 36 7.52 -11.37 6.78
N ILE A 37 7.31 -10.92 5.55
CA ILE A 37 6.62 -9.67 5.23
C ILE A 37 5.38 -10.01 4.40
N GLU A 38 4.29 -9.28 4.63
CA GLU A 38 3.07 -9.45 3.85
C GLU A 38 2.31 -8.12 3.72
N TRP A 39 2.12 -7.69 2.48
CA TRP A 39 1.15 -6.66 2.10
C TRP A 39 -0.21 -7.29 1.79
N SER A 40 -1.26 -6.71 2.33
CA SER A 40 -2.64 -7.15 2.11
C SER A 40 -3.61 -5.98 2.04
N LYS A 41 -4.72 -6.15 1.31
CA LYS A 41 -5.86 -5.24 1.38
C LYS A 41 -6.69 -5.59 2.62
N LEU A 42 -6.93 -4.61 3.49
CA LEU A 42 -7.84 -4.76 4.63
C LEU A 42 -9.26 -4.28 4.28
N ALA A 43 -9.38 -3.17 3.55
CA ALA A 43 -10.67 -2.61 3.14
C ALA A 43 -10.55 -1.83 1.82
N GLY A 44 -11.68 -1.59 1.16
CA GLY A 44 -11.79 -0.79 -0.06
C GLY A 44 -12.75 -1.40 -1.09
N PRO A 45 -13.20 -0.62 -2.08
CA PRO A 45 -14.26 -1.01 -3.01
C PRO A 45 -13.84 -2.13 -3.98
N GLY A 46 -12.67 -2.01 -4.61
CA GLY A 46 -12.19 -2.97 -5.62
C GLY A 46 -11.01 -3.85 -5.18
N ASP A 47 -10.40 -4.54 -6.12
CA ASP A 47 -9.20 -5.35 -5.90
C ASP A 47 -7.92 -4.51 -5.84
N VAL A 48 -6.93 -5.03 -5.11
CA VAL A 48 -5.58 -4.45 -5.02
C VAL A 48 -4.57 -5.52 -5.42
N THR A 49 -3.79 -5.25 -6.45
CA THR A 49 -2.75 -6.17 -6.93
C THR A 49 -1.38 -5.64 -6.54
N PHE A 50 -0.62 -6.42 -5.77
CA PHE A 50 0.74 -6.12 -5.37
C PHE A 50 1.74 -6.83 -6.29
N SER A 51 2.77 -6.11 -6.77
CA SER A 51 3.82 -6.73 -7.59
C SER A 51 4.73 -7.68 -6.80
N SER A 52 4.91 -7.39 -5.51
CA SER A 52 5.76 -8.17 -4.59
C SER A 52 5.20 -8.01 -3.17
N PRO A 53 4.16 -8.78 -2.79
CA PRO A 53 3.50 -8.63 -1.49
C PRO A 53 4.42 -8.99 -0.30
N ASP A 54 5.47 -9.76 -0.54
CA ASP A 54 6.45 -10.25 0.43
C ASP A 54 7.69 -9.33 0.60
N ALA A 55 7.68 -8.14 0.00
CA ALA A 55 8.77 -7.17 0.08
C ALA A 55 8.36 -5.89 0.83
N THR A 56 9.31 -5.28 1.57
CA THR A 56 9.07 -3.97 2.21
C THR A 56 8.79 -2.86 1.20
N ALA A 57 9.38 -2.96 0.00
CA ALA A 57 9.12 -2.06 -1.12
C ALA A 57 8.38 -2.81 -2.23
N THR A 58 7.21 -2.31 -2.62
CA THR A 58 6.35 -2.96 -3.62
C THR A 58 5.58 -1.91 -4.42
N THR A 59 4.88 -2.35 -5.48
CA THR A 59 3.91 -1.51 -6.18
C THR A 59 2.52 -2.10 -6.07
N ALA A 60 1.52 -1.23 -6.02
CA ALA A 60 0.11 -1.61 -5.95
C ALA A 60 -0.70 -0.94 -7.07
N THR A 61 -1.60 -1.71 -7.69
CA THR A 61 -2.62 -1.24 -8.63
C THR A 61 -4.01 -1.52 -8.08
N PHE A 62 -5.00 -0.76 -8.54
CA PHE A 62 -6.36 -0.75 -8.00
C PHE A 62 -7.36 -0.90 -9.15
N SER A 63 -8.46 -1.64 -8.92
CA SER A 63 -9.49 -1.86 -9.94
C SER A 63 -10.60 -0.81 -9.95
N GLU A 64 -10.83 -0.12 -8.83
CA GLU A 64 -11.96 0.80 -8.64
C GLU A 64 -11.52 2.07 -7.90
N THR A 65 -12.29 3.15 -8.06
CA THR A 65 -12.05 4.40 -7.34
C THR A 65 -12.57 4.32 -5.92
N GLY A 66 -11.89 5.00 -5.00
CA GLY A 66 -12.29 5.12 -3.60
C GLY A 66 -11.12 4.97 -2.65
N ASP A 67 -11.43 4.92 -1.36
CA ASP A 67 -10.44 4.80 -0.30
C ASP A 67 -10.15 3.33 0.03
N TYR A 68 -8.86 3.02 0.12
CA TYR A 68 -8.35 1.70 0.44
C TYR A 68 -7.52 1.74 1.71
N VAL A 69 -7.65 0.68 2.52
CA VAL A 69 -6.80 0.45 3.68
C VAL A 69 -5.91 -0.74 3.35
N LEU A 70 -4.61 -0.50 3.21
CA LEU A 70 -3.62 -1.56 2.99
C LEU A 70 -2.86 -1.82 4.28
N ARG A 71 -2.55 -3.08 4.58
CA ARG A 71 -1.84 -3.49 5.79
C ARG A 71 -0.51 -4.13 5.42
N LEU A 72 0.55 -3.66 6.07
CA LEU A 72 1.86 -4.31 6.10
C LEU A 72 1.98 -5.11 7.39
N THR A 73 2.24 -6.41 7.28
CA THR A 73 2.48 -7.30 8.42
C THR A 73 3.91 -7.79 8.39
N ALA A 74 4.57 -7.80 9.55
CA ALA A 74 5.89 -8.37 9.75
C ALA A 74 5.82 -9.46 10.83
N ARG A 75 6.31 -10.67 10.52
CA ARG A 75 6.33 -11.81 11.42
C ARG A 75 7.75 -12.28 11.67
N MET A 76 8.10 -12.47 12.94
CA MET A 76 9.39 -12.96 13.39
C MET A 76 9.16 -14.08 14.41
N GLY A 77 9.18 -15.34 13.96
CA GLY A 77 8.81 -16.47 14.79
C GLY A 77 7.38 -16.32 15.32
N ALA A 78 7.21 -16.35 16.64
CA ALA A 78 5.90 -16.14 17.29
C ALA A 78 5.51 -14.65 17.45
N LEU A 79 6.40 -13.71 17.09
CA LEU A 79 6.13 -12.28 17.21
C LEU A 79 5.53 -11.74 15.90
N GLU A 80 4.51 -10.90 16.02
CA GLU A 80 3.90 -10.20 14.90
C GLU A 80 3.82 -8.69 15.21
N GLY A 81 3.93 -7.88 14.16
CA GLY A 81 3.62 -6.46 14.16
C GLY A 81 3.00 -6.09 12.83
N SER A 82 2.12 -5.08 12.81
CA SER A 82 1.52 -4.60 11.58
C SER A 82 1.24 -3.11 11.66
N ASP A 83 1.13 -2.49 10.49
CA ASP A 83 0.69 -1.12 10.34
C ASP A 83 -0.12 -0.95 9.05
N THR A 84 -0.88 0.13 8.94
CA THR A 84 -1.78 0.40 7.82
C THR A 84 -1.47 1.70 7.11
N VAL A 85 -1.71 1.73 5.79
CA VAL A 85 -1.61 2.93 4.96
C VAL A 85 -2.90 3.14 4.18
N LEU A 86 -3.36 4.40 4.12
CA LEU A 86 -4.50 4.79 3.32
C LEU A 86 -4.07 5.12 1.89
N VAL A 87 -4.83 4.61 0.91
CA VAL A 87 -4.64 4.93 -0.50
C VAL A 87 -5.95 5.40 -1.11
N HIS A 88 -5.93 6.60 -1.68
CA HIS A 88 -7.06 7.18 -2.40
C HIS A 88 -6.91 6.94 -3.91
N ALA A 89 -7.76 6.08 -4.48
CA ALA A 89 -7.79 5.81 -5.92
C ALA A 89 -8.80 6.73 -6.62
N THR A 90 -8.33 7.53 -7.58
CA THR A 90 -9.15 8.49 -8.33
C THR A 90 -9.30 8.10 -9.79
N ALA A 91 -10.40 8.54 -10.41
CA ALA A 91 -10.58 8.40 -11.84
C ALA A 91 -9.54 9.26 -12.59
N PRO A 92 -9.13 8.83 -13.79
CA PRO A 92 -8.35 9.68 -14.67
C PRO A 92 -9.13 10.95 -15.05
N PRO A 93 -8.42 12.05 -15.38
CA PRO A 93 -9.07 13.24 -15.90
C PRO A 93 -9.93 12.90 -17.13
N PRO A 94 -11.08 13.57 -17.33
CA PRO A 94 -11.85 13.45 -18.56
C PRO A 94 -10.97 13.74 -19.79
N ALA A 95 -11.13 12.95 -20.85
CA ALA A 95 -10.34 13.11 -22.07
C ALA A 95 -10.71 14.36 -22.89
N ALA A 96 -11.89 14.94 -22.65
CA ALA A 96 -12.36 16.13 -23.35
C ALA A 96 -11.98 17.40 -22.58
N HIS A 97 -11.34 18.34 -23.28
CA HIS A 97 -11.27 19.73 -22.82
C HIS A 97 -12.70 20.30 -22.88
N LEU A 98 -13.20 20.83 -21.76
CA LEU A 98 -14.49 21.52 -21.75
C LEU A 98 -14.35 22.75 -22.65
N GLU A 99 -15.16 22.85 -23.71
CA GLU A 99 -15.10 24.01 -24.59
C GLU A 99 -15.42 25.29 -23.79
N PRO A 100 -14.76 26.43 -24.09
CA PRO A 100 -15.09 27.69 -23.45
C PRO A 100 -16.57 27.99 -23.65
N VAL A 101 -17.28 28.31 -22.57
CA VAL A 101 -18.65 28.82 -22.71
C VAL A 101 -18.54 30.20 -23.37
N GLU A 102 -18.91 30.32 -24.64
CA GLU A 102 -19.05 31.64 -25.26
C GLU A 102 -20.30 32.30 -24.66
N THR A 103 -20.09 33.36 -23.88
CA THR A 103 -21.13 34.24 -23.36
C THR A 103 -21.31 35.46 -24.23
#